data_AF-A0A378N7C3-F1
#
_entry.id   AF-A0A378N7C3-F1
#
_cell.length_a   1.000
_cell.length_b   1.000
_cell.length_c   1.000
_cell.angle_alpha   90.00
_cell.angle_beta   90.00
_cell.angle_gamma   90.00
#
_symmetry.space_group_name_H-M   'P 1'
#
loop_
_entity.id
_entity.type
_entity.pdbx_description
1 polymer ?
#
loop_
_entity_poly.entity_id
_entity_poly.type
_entity_poly.pdbx_seq_one_letter_code
_entity_poly.pdbx_strand_id
1 'polypeptide(L)'
;MCKPREWGKFVGRADFEFKDGKATLVKYELIPVNLKKTIKKEDGTKEYRLYQPEIKADEATYTLLKKYQDEGDKKLNIEVGRVKGLLDGKREHIRFQQTNLGRLIAQSQMERVKADIGIMNSGGIRTSLKKV
;
A
#
# COMPACT_ATOMS: atom_id res chain seq x y z
N MET A 1 10.65 -11.38 -18.95
CA MET A 1 10.27 -11.46 -17.52
C MET A 1 9.11 -10.47 -17.27
N CYS A 2 7.87 -10.95 -17.31
CA CYS A 2 6.66 -10.14 -17.10
C CYS A 2 6.25 -10.23 -15.64
N LYS A 3 6.57 -9.23 -14.82
CA LYS A 3 6.00 -9.09 -13.48
C LYS A 3 5.10 -7.87 -13.46
N PRO A 4 3.77 -8.03 -13.49
CA PRO A 4 2.87 -6.93 -13.16
C PRO A 4 3.28 -6.39 -11.78
N ARG A 5 3.45 -5.07 -11.67
CA ARG A 5 3.87 -4.42 -10.42
C ARG A 5 2.83 -4.69 -9.32
N GLU A 6 3.21 -4.44 -8.08
CA GLU A 6 2.41 -4.72 -6.87
C GLU A 6 0.99 -4.09 -6.90
N TRP A 7 0.07 -4.70 -6.15
CA TRP A 7 -1.26 -4.18 -5.79
C TRP A 7 -2.28 -4.04 -6.93
N GLY A 8 -2.16 -4.84 -8.00
CA GLY A 8 -3.12 -4.78 -9.11
C GLY A 8 -3.04 -3.48 -9.92
N LYS A 9 -1.92 -2.74 -9.83
CA LYS A 9 -1.72 -1.47 -10.54
C LYS A 9 -1.72 -1.61 -12.06
N PHE A 10 -1.40 -2.80 -12.57
CA PHE A 10 -1.33 -3.10 -13.99
C PHE A 10 -1.93 -4.46 -14.29
N VAL A 11 -2.58 -4.58 -15.42
CA VAL A 11 -2.89 -5.86 -16.07
C VAL A 11 -1.85 -6.06 -17.18
N GLY A 12 -1.06 -7.13 -17.08
CA GLY A 12 -0.16 -7.51 -18.17
C GLY A 12 -0.93 -8.21 -19.27
N ARG A 13 -0.87 -7.66 -20.49
CA ARG A 13 -1.48 -8.24 -21.68
C ARG A 13 -0.38 -8.71 -22.63
N ALA A 14 -0.43 -9.99 -22.96
CA ALA A 14 0.49 -10.62 -23.90
C ALA A 14 -0.33 -11.21 -25.05
N ASP A 15 -0.25 -10.62 -26.23
CA ASP A 15 -0.95 -11.07 -27.43
C ASP A 15 0.00 -11.99 -28.21
N PHE A 16 -0.42 -13.24 -28.45
CA PHE A 16 0.34 -14.25 -29.17
C PHE A 16 -0.37 -14.67 -30.45
N GLU A 17 0.40 -14.96 -31.49
CA GLU A 17 -0.05 -15.71 -32.66
C GLU A 17 0.44 -17.15 -32.56
N PHE A 18 -0.44 -18.10 -32.86
CA PHE A 18 -0.12 -19.52 -32.84
C PHE A 18 -0.26 -20.12 -34.24
N LYS A 19 0.84 -20.67 -34.76
CA LYS A 19 0.86 -21.33 -36.06
C LYS A 19 1.83 -22.51 -36.03
N ASP A 20 1.40 -23.65 -36.59
CA ASP A 20 2.23 -24.85 -36.75
C ASP A 20 2.92 -25.32 -35.45
N GLY A 21 2.20 -25.27 -34.33
CA GLY A 21 2.74 -25.68 -33.03
C GLY A 21 3.60 -24.61 -32.33
N LYS A 22 3.85 -23.46 -32.97
CA LYS A 22 4.68 -22.38 -32.43
C LYS A 22 3.85 -21.16 -32.04
N ALA A 23 3.95 -20.78 -30.77
CA ALA A 23 3.44 -19.50 -30.26
C ALA A 23 4.49 -18.40 -30.43
N THR A 24 4.11 -17.28 -31.04
CA THR A 24 4.96 -16.11 -31.22
C THR A 24 4.31 -14.92 -30.52
N LEU A 25 5.05 -14.28 -29.62
CA LEU A 25 4.58 -13.06 -28.94
C LEU A 25 4.58 -11.91 -29.96
N VAL A 26 3.40 -11.38 -30.26
CA VAL A 26 3.24 -10.26 -31.20
C VAL A 26 3.31 -8.94 -30.46
N LYS A 27 2.68 -8.86 -29.29
CA LYS A 27 2.63 -7.64 -28.49
C LYS A 27 2.62 -7.95 -27.00
N TYR A 28 3.33 -7.13 -26.23
CA TYR A 28 3.21 -7.13 -24.78
C TYR A 28 3.02 -5.70 -24.26
N GLU A 29 2.03 -5.51 -23.41
CA GLU A 29 1.77 -4.21 -22.77
C GLU A 29 1.32 -4.36 -21.31
N LEU A 30 1.56 -3.32 -20.52
CA LEU A 30 1.06 -3.19 -19.15
C LEU A 30 -0.05 -2.15 -19.14
N ILE A 31 -1.30 -2.58 -18.98
CA ILE A 31 -2.47 -1.72 -18.95
C ILE A 31 -2.61 -1.14 -17.53
N PRO A 32 -2.47 0.19 -17.32
CA PRO A 32 -2.57 0.79 -16.00
C PRO A 32 -4.01 0.82 -15.49
N VAL A 33 -4.25 0.32 -14.28
CA VAL A 33 -5.59 0.31 -13.66
C VAL A 33 -5.79 1.59 -12.86
N ASN A 34 -6.42 2.59 -13.48
CA ASN A 34 -6.74 3.90 -12.90
C ASN A 34 -5.56 4.58 -12.16
N LEU A 35 -4.33 4.35 -12.62
CA LEU A 35 -3.15 4.98 -12.04
C LEU A 35 -3.18 6.48 -12.28
N LYS A 36 -2.78 7.24 -11.25
CA LYS A 36 -2.70 8.70 -11.30
C LYS A 36 -1.25 9.18 -11.22
N LYS A 37 -0.87 10.09 -12.11
CA LYS A 37 0.38 10.84 -12.07
C LYS A 37 0.21 12.02 -11.12
N THR A 38 1.17 12.22 -10.22
CA THR A 38 1.27 13.44 -9.42
C THR A 38 1.96 14.53 -10.23
N ILE A 39 1.26 15.64 -10.43
CA ILE A 39 1.77 16.86 -11.05
C ILE A 39 1.96 17.88 -9.94
N LYS A 40 3.20 18.35 -9.74
CA LYS A 40 3.47 19.47 -8.84
C LYS A 40 3.26 20.75 -9.62
N LYS A 41 2.37 21.61 -9.14
CA LYS A 41 2.15 22.95 -9.69
C LYS A 41 3.17 23.94 -9.13
N GLU A 42 3.30 25.08 -9.80
CA GLU A 42 4.21 26.16 -9.41
C GLU A 42 3.87 26.75 -8.03
N ASP A 43 2.60 26.69 -7.63
CA ASP A 43 2.10 27.07 -6.30
C ASP A 43 2.44 26.05 -5.19
N GLY A 44 3.16 24.97 -5.51
CA GLY A 44 3.51 23.90 -4.58
C GLY A 44 2.40 22.87 -4.33
N THR A 45 1.21 23.05 -4.91
CA THR A 45 0.10 22.08 -4.79
C THR A 45 0.33 20.86 -5.69
N LYS A 46 -0.35 19.75 -5.33
CA LYS A 46 -0.28 18.49 -6.07
C LYS A 46 -1.62 18.22 -6.76
N GLU A 47 -1.59 18.07 -8.07
CA GLU A 47 -2.71 17.57 -8.86
C GLU A 47 -2.49 16.09 -9.21
N TYR A 48 -3.57 15.30 -9.22
CA TYR A 48 -3.54 13.90 -9.60
C TYR A 48 -4.32 13.69 -10.90
N ARG A 49 -3.62 13.38 -11.99
CA ARG A 49 -4.22 13.13 -13.31
C ARG A 49 -4.07 11.66 -13.71
N LEU A 50 -5.12 11.06 -14.25
CA LEU A 50 -5.07 9.67 -14.72
C LEU A 50 -4.09 9.52 -15.90
N TYR A 51 -3.39 8.38 -15.98
CA TYR A 51 -2.51 8.06 -17.11
C TYR A 51 -3.27 7.73 -18.40
N GLN A 52 -4.54 7.32 -18.28
CA GLN A 52 -5.41 6.93 -19.38
C GLN A 52 -6.87 7.27 -19.00
N PRO A 53 -7.85 7.14 -19.92
CA PRO A 53 -9.25 7.27 -19.57
C PRO A 53 -9.64 6.37 -18.39
N GLU A 54 -10.55 6.84 -17.55
CA GLU A 54 -11.01 6.09 -16.40
C GLU A 54 -11.65 4.75 -16.82
N ILE A 55 -11.18 3.67 -16.21
CA ILE A 55 -11.84 2.36 -16.27
C ILE A 55 -12.93 2.39 -15.21
N LYS A 56 -14.19 2.39 -15.65
CA LYS A 56 -15.34 2.31 -14.74
C LYS A 56 -15.28 1.02 -13.94
N ALA A 57 -15.59 1.11 -12.65
CA ALA A 57 -15.71 -0.05 -11.79
C ALA A 57 -16.88 -0.93 -12.27
N ASP A 58 -16.67 -2.24 -12.26
CA ASP A 58 -17.72 -3.22 -12.48
C ASP A 58 -18.68 -3.26 -11.28
N GLU A 59 -19.99 -3.09 -11.53
CA GLU A 59 -20.98 -2.94 -10.46
C GLU A 59 -21.16 -4.21 -9.63
N ALA A 60 -21.14 -5.38 -10.27
CA ALA A 60 -21.28 -6.66 -9.58
C ALA A 60 -20.10 -6.92 -8.64
N THR A 61 -18.87 -6.69 -9.13
CA THR A 61 -17.64 -6.80 -8.35
C THR A 61 -17.62 -5.77 -7.22
N TYR A 62 -18.00 -4.52 -7.50
CA TYR A 62 -18.07 -3.47 -6.49
C TYR A 62 -19.01 -3.86 -5.35
N THR A 63 -20.22 -4.29 -5.68
CA THR A 63 -21.24 -4.67 -4.70
C THR A 63 -20.78 -5.84 -3.82
N LEU A 64 -20.15 -6.85 -4.44
CA LEU A 64 -19.58 -7.98 -3.71
C LEU A 64 -18.49 -7.53 -2.72
N LEU A 65 -17.56 -6.69 -3.17
CA LEU A 65 -16.43 -6.24 -2.36
C LEU A 65 -16.85 -5.22 -1.29
N LYS A 66 -17.89 -4.41 -1.56
CA LYS A 66 -18.40 -3.40 -0.64
C LYS A 66 -18.84 -4.01 0.70
N LYS A 67 -19.47 -5.19 0.67
CA LYS A 67 -19.80 -5.95 1.87
C LYS A 67 -18.58 -6.19 2.77
N TYR A 68 -17.48 -6.68 2.19
CA TYR A 68 -16.26 -6.98 2.94
C TYR A 68 -15.54 -5.71 3.40
N GLN A 69 -15.57 -4.65 2.60
CA GLN A 69 -15.05 -3.34 3.00
C GLN A 69 -15.77 -2.83 4.25
N ASP A 70 -17.11 -2.86 4.25
CA ASP A 70 -17.92 -2.35 5.36
C ASP A 70 -17.77 -3.21 6.63
N GLU A 71 -17.68 -4.53 6.49
CA GLU A 71 -17.37 -5.44 7.60
C GLU A 71 -15.96 -5.20 8.17
N GLY A 72 -14.99 -4.93 7.30
CA GLY A 72 -13.63 -4.57 7.67
C GLY A 72 -13.59 -3.26 8.44
N ASP A 73 -14.26 -2.22 7.94
CA ASP A 73 -14.31 -0.90 8.57
C ASP A 73 -14.92 -0.96 9.98
N LYS A 74 -15.95 -1.80 10.19
CA LYS A 74 -16.52 -2.04 11.52
C LYS A 74 -15.52 -2.66 12.49
N LYS A 75 -14.71 -3.62 12.02
CA LYS A 75 -13.69 -4.30 12.85
C LYS A 75 -12.46 -3.45 13.12
N LEU A 76 -12.17 -2.47 12.26
CA LEU A 76 -11.03 -1.56 12.42
C LEU A 76 -11.33 -0.36 13.32
N ASN A 77 -12.59 0.06 13.41
CA ASN A 77 -13.02 1.22 14.22
C ASN A 77 -13.35 0.86 15.68
N ILE A 78 -12.71 -0.17 16.24
CA ILE A 78 -12.82 -0.51 17.66
C ILE A 78 -11.67 0.08 18.45
N GLU A 79 -11.95 0.57 19.66
CA GLU A 79 -10.91 1.06 20.54
C GLU A 79 -10.13 -0.13 21.11
N VAL A 80 -8.86 -0.27 20.73
CA VAL A 80 -7.95 -1.32 21.23
C VAL A 80 -7.03 -0.83 22.35
N GLY A 81 -7.04 0.47 22.63
CA GLY A 81 -6.23 1.09 23.67
C GLY A 81 -6.07 2.60 23.48
N ARG A 82 -5.44 3.25 24.45
CA ARG A 82 -5.16 4.70 24.45
C ARG A 82 -3.69 4.97 24.70
N VAL A 83 -3.20 6.09 24.16
CA VAL A 83 -1.83 6.56 24.38
C VAL A 83 -1.88 7.95 25.02
N LYS A 84 -1.12 8.15 26.10
CA LYS A 84 -1.10 9.43 26.84
C LYS A 84 -0.38 10.54 26.07
N GLY A 85 0.44 10.20 25.07
CA GLY A 85 1.23 11.13 24.27
C GLY A 85 1.43 10.64 22.83
N LEU A 86 2.07 11.49 22.01
CA LEU A 86 2.39 11.18 20.61
C LEU A 86 3.38 10.02 20.53
N LEU A 87 3.06 8.99 19.75
CA LEU A 87 4.03 8.00 19.29
C LEU A 87 4.52 8.39 17.91
N ASP A 88 5.79 8.79 17.85
CA ASP A 88 6.39 9.40 16.68
C ASP A 88 6.88 8.36 15.67
N GLY A 89 6.21 8.35 14.52
CA GLY A 89 6.55 7.51 13.38
C GLY A 89 6.80 8.31 12.11
N LYS A 90 7.14 9.61 12.22
CA LYS A 90 7.45 10.43 11.05
C LYS A 90 8.72 9.94 10.37
N ARG A 91 8.69 9.88 9.04
CA ARG A 91 9.81 9.40 8.21
C ARG A 91 11.12 10.15 8.48
N GLU A 92 11.01 11.45 8.75
CA GLU A 92 12.13 12.35 9.06
C GLU A 92 12.80 12.03 10.41
N HIS A 93 12.11 11.37 11.32
CA HIS A 93 12.65 11.07 12.65
C HIS A 93 13.08 9.61 12.74
N ILE A 94 12.20 8.66 12.37
CA ILE A 94 12.44 7.22 12.51
C ILE A 94 13.71 6.72 11.80
N ARG A 95 14.16 7.41 10.74
CA ARG A 95 15.33 7.01 9.94
C ARG A 95 16.65 7.57 10.46
N PHE A 96 16.60 8.55 11.36
CA PHE A 96 17.76 9.32 11.79
C PHE A 96 17.99 9.26 13.30
N GLN A 97 16.95 8.95 14.08
CA GLN A 97 17.02 8.82 15.53
C GLN A 97 16.08 7.74 16.04
N GLN A 98 16.32 7.26 17.27
CA GLN A 98 15.38 6.39 17.95
C GLN A 98 14.10 7.16 18.30
N THR A 99 12.95 6.57 18.03
CA THR A 99 11.64 7.13 18.43
C THR A 99 10.94 6.23 19.45
N ASN A 100 10.03 6.81 20.22
CA ASN A 100 9.22 6.08 21.19
C ASN A 100 8.33 5.00 20.53
N LEU A 101 7.82 5.24 19.32
CA LEU A 101 7.06 4.23 18.56
C LEU A 101 7.94 3.04 18.17
N GLY A 102 9.18 3.28 17.73
CA GLY A 102 10.11 2.19 17.41
C GLY A 102 10.43 1.32 18.61
N ARG A 103 10.60 1.94 19.80
CA ARG A 103 10.78 1.20 21.06
C ARG A 103 9.56 0.35 21.39
N LEU A 104 8.36 0.90 21.29
CA LEU A 104 7.11 0.17 21.57
C LEU A 104 6.96 -1.07 20.67
N ILE A 105 7.19 -0.94 19.37
CA ILE A 105 7.07 -2.06 18.43
C ILE A 105 8.11 -3.14 18.76
N ALA A 106 9.37 -2.76 18.98
CA ALA A 106 10.42 -3.70 19.34
C ALA A 106 10.10 -4.44 20.65
N GLN A 107 9.62 -3.72 21.68
CA GLN A 107 9.20 -4.30 22.96
C GLN A 107 8.04 -5.28 22.79
N SER A 108 7.01 -4.94 22.01
CA SER A 108 5.87 -5.83 21.75
C SER A 108 6.30 -7.11 21.01
N GLN A 109 7.20 -6.99 20.04
CA GLN A 109 7.77 -8.14 19.34
C GLN A 109 8.58 -9.04 20.29
N MET A 110 9.45 -8.44 21.12
CA MET A 110 10.22 -9.15 22.14
C MET A 110 9.31 -9.90 23.11
N GLU A 111 8.27 -9.25 23.63
CA GLU A 111 7.32 -9.86 24.58
C GLU A 111 6.60 -11.05 23.95
N ARG A 112 6.15 -10.92 22.69
CA ARG A 112 5.43 -11.98 21.98
C ARG A 112 6.26 -13.25 21.77
N VAL A 113 7.57 -13.12 21.61
CA VAL A 113 8.48 -14.26 21.33
C VAL A 113 9.44 -14.56 22.47
N LYS A 114 9.32 -13.85 23.60
CA LYS A 114 10.19 -13.94 24.78
C LYS A 114 11.67 -13.74 24.45
N ALA A 115 11.97 -12.73 23.63
CA ALA A 115 13.33 -12.38 23.25
C ALA A 115 13.97 -11.40 24.24
N ASP A 116 15.29 -11.48 24.40
CA ASP A 116 16.08 -10.53 25.21
C ASP A 116 16.36 -9.21 24.47
N ILE A 117 16.37 -9.23 23.13
CA ILE A 117 16.68 -8.07 22.28
C ILE A 117 15.73 -8.04 21.08
N GLY A 118 15.23 -6.85 20.74
CA GLY A 118 14.41 -6.57 19.58
C GLY A 118 15.01 -5.46 18.73
N ILE A 119 15.20 -5.72 17.44
CA ILE A 119 15.70 -4.74 16.46
C ILE A 119 14.72 -4.69 15.30
N MET A 120 14.33 -3.49 14.88
CA MET A 120 13.53 -3.29 13.69
C MET A 120 14.13 -2.20 12.80
N ASN A 121 14.00 -2.36 11.49
CA ASN A 121 14.39 -1.32 10.56
C ASN A 121 13.35 -0.19 10.55
N SER A 122 13.84 1.04 10.45
CA SER A 122 13.00 2.26 10.39
C SER A 122 12.00 2.26 9.23
N GLY A 123 12.29 1.53 8.14
CA GLY A 123 11.39 1.40 6.98
C GLY A 123 10.06 0.70 7.28
N GLY A 124 10.00 -0.09 8.36
CA GLY A 124 8.79 -0.78 8.83
C GLY A 124 7.79 0.13 9.53
N ILE A 125 8.22 1.31 10.03
CA ILE A 125 7.32 2.29 10.65
C ILE A 125 6.81 3.23 9.57
N ARG A 126 5.48 3.30 9.41
CA ARG A 126 4.83 3.98 8.26
C ARG A 126 3.97 5.18 8.63
N THR A 127 3.63 5.34 9.91
CA THR A 127 2.77 6.42 10.41
C THR A 127 3.05 6.70 11.89
N SER A 128 2.58 7.85 12.37
CA SER A 128 2.57 8.20 13.80
C SER A 128 1.20 7.90 14.41
N LEU A 129 1.16 7.64 15.72
CA LEU A 129 -0.08 7.54 16.49
C LEU A 129 -0.24 8.78 17.36
N LYS A 130 -1.33 9.51 17.16
CA LYS A 130 -1.63 10.71 17.94
C LYS A 130 -2.26 10.32 19.27
N LYS A 131 -2.18 11.24 20.24
CA LYS A 131 -2.97 11.18 21.46
C LYS A 131 -4.46 11.17 21.10
N VAL A 132 -5.20 10.27 21.73
CA VAL A 132 -6.66 10.21 21.75
C VAL A 132 -7.12 10.59 23.15
#